data_AF-B4GJR3-F1
#
_entry.id   AF-B4GJR3-F1
#
_cell.length_a   1.000
_cell.length_b   1.000
_cell.length_c   1.000
_cell.angle_alpha   90.00
_cell.angle_beta   90.00
_cell.angle_gamma   90.00
#
_symmetry.space_group_name_H-M   'P 1'
#
loop_
_entity.id
_entity.type
_entity.pdbx_description
1 polymer ?
#
loop_
_entity_poly.entity_id
_entity_poly.type
_entity_poly.pdbx_seq_one_letter_code
_entity_poly.pdbx_strand_id
1 'polypeptide(L)'
;MQVRKYPFLSADNADVESKSDIVKKCICERPMKRLECSRCRHHFRGRVATICEKHPMETFLMDFRQCPYCSASRDKIKESDLTWDPRSEIRKTPDDSL
;
A
#
# COMPACT_ATOMS: atom_id res chain seq x y z
N MET A 1 1.16 -1.07 -39.63
CA MET A 1 0.72 -0.57 -38.30
C MET A 1 1.97 -0.48 -37.43
N GLN A 2 2.52 0.72 -37.26
CA GLN A 2 3.78 0.95 -36.54
C GLN A 2 3.52 0.90 -35.03
N VAL A 3 4.06 -0.11 -34.36
CA VAL A 3 4.15 -0.18 -32.90
C VAL A 3 5.07 0.95 -32.43
N ARG A 4 4.49 1.92 -31.70
CA ARG A 4 5.26 2.97 -31.04
C ARG A 4 6.10 2.32 -29.93
N LYS A 5 7.41 2.19 -30.19
CA LYS A 5 8.43 1.89 -29.18
C LYS A 5 8.47 3.07 -28.20
N TYR A 6 7.86 2.93 -27.03
CA TYR A 6 8.12 3.86 -25.92
C TYR A 6 9.45 3.44 -25.28
N PRO A 7 10.46 4.33 -25.20
CA PRO A 7 11.69 4.02 -24.48
C PRO A 7 11.39 3.92 -22.98
N PHE A 8 11.85 2.83 -22.40
CA PHE A 8 11.89 2.55 -20.96
C PHE A 8 12.78 3.62 -20.30
N LEU A 9 12.18 4.67 -19.72
CA LEU A 9 12.91 5.58 -18.84
C LEU A 9 13.11 4.88 -17.50
N SER A 10 14.34 4.42 -17.26
CA SER A 10 14.85 4.10 -15.93
C SER A 10 14.81 5.38 -15.09
N ALA A 11 14.00 5.37 -14.04
CA ALA A 11 13.93 6.45 -13.06
C ALA A 11 14.73 6.05 -11.82
N ASP A 12 16.05 6.07 -11.95
CA ASP A 12 16.97 6.00 -10.82
C ASP A 12 17.26 7.44 -10.39
N ASN A 13 16.36 8.04 -9.59
CA ASN A 13 16.66 9.29 -8.90
C ASN A 13 17.31 8.95 -7.57
N ALA A 14 18.65 9.00 -7.59
CA ALA A 14 19.48 9.06 -6.40
C ALA A 14 19.43 10.47 -5.82
N ASP A 15 18.57 10.72 -4.84
CA ASP A 15 18.63 11.90 -4.00
C ASP A 15 19.35 11.56 -2.70
N VAL A 16 20.68 11.72 -2.75
CA VAL A 16 21.52 11.93 -1.58
C VAL A 16 21.69 13.45 -1.46
N GLU A 17 21.05 14.07 -0.47
CA GLU A 17 21.65 15.28 0.11
C GLU A 17 21.40 15.33 1.63
N SER A 18 22.52 15.20 2.33
CA SER A 18 22.69 15.21 3.77
C SER A 18 22.58 16.63 4.34
N LYS A 19 21.60 16.85 5.23
CA LYS A 19 21.64 17.96 6.19
C LYS A 19 21.21 17.46 7.57
N SER A 20 21.90 17.96 8.59
CA SER A 20 21.79 17.54 9.99
C SER A 20 20.46 17.98 10.59
N ASP A 21 19.41 17.24 10.28
CA ASP A 21 18.10 17.35 10.92
C ASP A 21 17.98 16.25 11.97
N ILE A 22 17.44 16.60 13.14
CA ILE A 22 16.87 15.66 14.13
C ILE A 22 16.27 14.52 13.34
N VAL A 23 16.79 13.29 13.43
CA VAL A 23 16.58 12.23 12.43
C VAL A 23 15.09 11.90 12.33
N LYS A 24 14.34 12.67 11.52
CA LYS A 24 12.93 12.45 11.27
C LYS A 24 12.84 11.17 10.49
N LYS A 25 12.12 10.19 11.02
CA LYS A 25 12.03 8.87 10.40
C LYS A 25 11.28 9.01 9.08
N CYS A 26 11.93 8.64 7.97
CA CYS A 26 11.24 8.58 6.68
C CYS A 26 10.20 7.47 6.75
N ILE A 27 8.99 7.74 6.25
CA ILE A 27 7.89 6.77 6.22
C ILE A 27 7.50 6.40 4.78
N CYS A 28 8.29 6.79 3.78
CA CYS A 28 7.99 6.56 2.36
C CYS A 28 8.01 5.07 1.98
N GLU A 29 8.93 4.29 2.54
CA GLU A 29 9.13 2.87 2.19
C GLU A 29 8.37 1.90 3.11
N ARG A 30 7.28 2.36 3.73
CA ARG A 30 6.48 1.47 4.59
C ARG A 30 5.86 0.33 3.77
N PRO A 31 5.86 -0.90 4.32
CA PRO A 31 5.25 -2.03 3.66
C PRO A 31 3.74 -1.82 3.48
N MET A 32 3.22 -2.22 2.33
CA MET A 32 1.78 -2.27 2.10
C MET A 32 1.16 -3.34 3.00
N LYS A 33 0.00 -3.01 3.57
CA LYS A 33 -0.78 -3.93 4.40
C LYS A 33 -2.15 -4.17 3.76
N ARG A 34 -2.86 -5.14 4.30
CA ARG A 34 -4.28 -5.33 3.99
C ARG A 34 -5.09 -4.35 4.84
N LEU A 35 -6.00 -3.65 4.17
CA LEU A 35 -6.90 -2.66 4.75
C LEU A 35 -8.32 -3.19 4.66
N GLU A 36 -9.12 -3.00 5.71
CA GLU A 36 -10.55 -3.31 5.75
C GLU A 36 -11.35 -2.02 5.95
N CYS A 37 -12.39 -1.82 5.15
CA CYS A 37 -13.35 -0.75 5.40
C CYS A 37 -14.47 -1.23 6.33
N SER A 38 -14.63 -0.60 7.50
CA SER A 38 -15.72 -0.90 8.44
C SER A 38 -17.13 -0.53 7.92
N ARG A 39 -17.22 0.28 6.86
CA ARG A 39 -18.51 0.69 6.26
C ARG A 39 -19.02 -0.32 5.23
N CYS A 40 -18.20 -0.67 4.24
CA CYS A 40 -18.59 -1.58 3.16
C CYS A 40 -18.04 -3.00 3.31
N ARG A 41 -17.22 -3.28 4.34
CA ARG A 41 -16.58 -4.58 4.61
C ARG A 41 -15.69 -5.11 3.48
N HIS A 42 -15.34 -4.26 2.50
CA HIS A 42 -14.37 -4.62 1.47
C HIS A 42 -12.94 -4.54 2.00
N HIS A 43 -12.13 -5.48 1.54
CA HIS A 43 -10.71 -5.58 1.82
C HIS A 43 -9.91 -5.16 0.59
N PHE A 44 -8.85 -4.39 0.78
CA PHE A 44 -7.96 -3.95 -0.30
C PHE A 44 -6.52 -3.87 0.20
N ARG A 45 -5.56 -3.83 -0.73
CA ARG A 45 -4.13 -3.72 -0.40
C ARG A 45 -3.68 -2.29 -0.56
N GLY A 46 -2.91 -1.78 0.39
CA GLY A 46 -2.34 -0.45 0.33
C GLY A 46 -1.85 0.01 1.67
N ARG A 47 -1.83 1.32 1.85
CA ARG A 47 -1.46 1.97 3.12
C ARG A 47 -2.43 3.09 3.41
N VAL A 48 -2.56 3.39 4.69
CA VAL A 48 -3.33 4.55 5.12
C VAL A 48 -2.51 5.81 4.84
N ALA A 49 -3.08 6.72 4.06
CA ALA A 49 -2.40 7.94 3.63
C ALA A 49 -1.89 8.76 4.83
N THR A 50 -0.60 9.08 4.80
CA THR A 50 0.11 9.72 5.91
C THR A 50 1.27 10.52 5.34
N ILE A 51 1.37 11.78 5.75
CA ILE A 51 2.34 12.74 5.24
C ILE A 51 3.71 12.38 5.83
N CYS A 52 4.72 12.23 4.98
CA CYS A 52 6.09 12.05 5.41
C CYS A 52 6.67 13.41 5.80
N GLU A 53 7.27 13.51 7.00
CA GLU A 53 7.88 14.78 7.43
C GLU A 53 9.13 15.15 6.62
N LYS A 54 9.81 14.15 6.03
CA LYS A 54 10.95 14.36 5.13
C LYS A 54 10.50 14.71 3.71
N HIS A 55 9.39 14.13 3.26
CA HIS A 55 8.89 14.25 1.90
C HIS A 55 7.41 14.64 1.91
N PRO A 56 7.07 15.88 2.33
CA PRO A 56 5.68 16.31 2.45
C PRO A 56 4.96 16.49 1.11
N MET A 57 5.73 16.66 0.02
CA MET A 57 5.22 16.85 -1.33
C MET A 57 5.05 15.52 -2.09
N GLU A 58 5.64 14.44 -1.58
CA GLU A 58 5.54 13.11 -2.18
C GLU A 58 4.20 12.46 -1.86
N THR A 59 3.52 11.96 -2.89
CA THR A 59 2.25 11.23 -2.76
C THR A 59 2.35 9.87 -3.41
N PHE A 60 1.92 8.83 -2.70
CA PHE A 60 2.00 7.46 -3.18
C PHE A 60 0.63 7.01 -3.72
N LEU A 61 0.62 6.35 -4.89
CA LEU A 61 -0.62 5.89 -5.53
C LEU A 61 -1.46 4.96 -4.62
N MET A 62 -0.80 4.15 -3.80
CA MET A 62 -1.45 3.18 -2.91
C MET A 62 -1.73 3.75 -1.50
N ASP A 63 -1.64 5.07 -1.33
CA ASP A 63 -2.02 5.77 -0.09
C ASP A 63 -3.49 6.19 -0.13
N PHE A 64 -4.32 5.43 0.56
CA PHE A 64 -5.75 5.67 0.59
C PHE A 64 -6.11 6.66 1.69
N ARG A 65 -6.70 7.80 1.29
CA ARG A 65 -7.37 8.77 2.19
C ARG A 65 -8.83 8.44 2.41
N GLN A 66 -9.40 7.64 1.51
CA GLN A 66 -10.80 7.21 1.53
C GLN A 66 -10.91 5.80 0.95
N CYS A 67 -12.01 5.12 1.27
CA CYS A 67 -12.25 3.77 0.75
C CYS A 67 -12.48 3.85 -0.77
N PRO A 68 -11.78 3.07 -1.60
CA PRO A 68 -11.94 3.11 -3.06
C PRO A 68 -13.31 2.61 -3.55
N TYR A 69 -14.04 1.87 -2.70
CA TYR A 69 -15.34 1.29 -3.06
C TYR A 69 -16.54 2.14 -2.64
N CYS A 70 -16.44 2.82 -1.49
CA CYS A 70 -17.58 3.55 -0.91
C CYS A 70 -17.26 4.99 -0.48
N SER A 71 -16.05 5.46 -0.78
CA SER A 71 -15.56 6.80 -0.42
C SER A 71 -15.69 7.14 1.07
N ALA A 72 -15.74 6.13 1.94
CA ALA A 72 -15.73 6.34 3.38
C ALA A 72 -14.41 6.98 3.83
N SER A 73 -14.49 7.87 4.82
CA SER A 73 -13.32 8.53 5.42
C SER A 73 -12.31 7.52 5.95
N ARG A 74 -11.03 7.96 6.00
CA ARG A 74 -9.91 7.22 6.58
C ARG A 74 -10.23 6.56 7.93
N ASP A 75 -11.01 7.21 8.80
CA ASP A 75 -11.36 6.69 10.14
C ASP A 75 -12.14 5.36 10.11
N LYS A 76 -12.74 5.05 8.96
CA LYS A 76 -13.45 3.78 8.73
C LYS A 76 -12.58 2.74 8.04
N ILE A 77 -11.31 3.02 7.79
CA ILE A 77 -10.35 2.09 7.19
C ILE A 77 -9.40 1.64 8.29
N LYS A 78 -9.34 0.34 8.52
CA LYS A 78 -8.45 -0.26 9.53
C LYS A 78 -7.41 -1.13 8.85
N GLU A 79 -6.18 -1.07 9.34
CA GLU A 79 -5.14 -2.03 8.98
C GLU A 79 -5.51 -3.38 9.62
N SER A 80 -5.50 -4.44 8.83
CA SER A 80 -5.59 -5.80 9.36
C SER A 80 -4.18 -6.35 9.57
N ASP A 81 -3.89 -6.83 10.78
CA ASP A 81 -2.60 -7.46 11.12
C ASP A 81 -2.47 -8.89 10.57
N LEU A 82 -3.48 -9.37 9.85
CA LEU A 82 -3.41 -10.62 9.12
C LEU A 82 -2.32 -10.50 8.05
N THR A 83 -1.17 -11.12 8.32
CA THR A 83 -0.18 -11.41 7.29
C THR A 83 -0.93 -12.15 6.18
N TRP A 84 -0.89 -11.62 4.97
CA TRP A 84 -1.37 -12.39 3.82
C TRP A 84 -0.38 -13.53 3.64
N ASP A 85 -0.67 -14.66 4.28
CA ASP A 85 0.03 -15.91 4.07
C ASP A 85 -0.68 -16.64 2.93
N PRO A 86 -0.10 -16.69 1.72
CA PRO A 86 -0.71 -17.39 0.59
C PRO A 86 -0.91 -18.90 0.83
N ARG A 87 -0.30 -19.49 1.89
CA ARG A 87 -0.40 -20.92 2.22
C ARG A 87 -1.57 -21.24 3.17
N SER A 88 -2.14 -20.22 3.83
CA SER A 88 -3.26 -20.36 4.78
C SER A 88 -4.59 -20.76 4.13
N GLU A 89 -4.76 -20.55 2.82
CA GLU A 89 -5.96 -20.95 2.07
C GLU A 89 -5.89 -22.40 1.55
N ILE A 90 -4.75 -23.08 1.62
CA ILE A 90 -4.55 -24.42 1.03
C ILE A 90 -5.13 -25.55 1.92
N ARG A 91 -5.43 -25.31 3.20
CA ARG A 91 -5.89 -26.36 4.14
C ARG A 91 -7.42 -26.49 4.26
N LYS A 92 -8.16 -26.44 3.15
CA LYS A 92 -9.57 -26.86 3.13
C LYS A 92 -9.90 -27.70 1.91
N THR A 93 -9.25 -28.84 1.78
CA THR A 93 -9.94 -30.02 1.28
C THR A 93 -10.24 -30.88 2.51
N PRO A 94 -11.50 -31.01 2.95
CA PRO A 94 -11.87 -32.19 3.71
C PRO A 94 -11.60 -33.39 2.81
N ASP A 95 -10.52 -34.11 3.10
CA ASP A 95 -10.37 -35.51 2.72
C ASP A 95 -11.34 -36.30 3.60
N ASP A 96 -12.60 -36.33 3.19
CA ASP A 96 -13.69 -37.12 3.76
C ASP A 96 -14.77 -37.12 2.65
N SER A 97 -15.16 -38.21 1.99
CA SER A 97 -15.25 -39.60 2.43
C SER A 97 -15.31 -40.52 1.19
N LEU A 98 -14.93 -41.79 1.42
CA LEU A 98 -15.03 -43.02 0.60
C LEU A 98 -15.80 -42.98 -0.73
#